data_AF-A0A1E1KBJ3-F1
#
_entry.id   AF-A0A1E1KBJ3-F1
#
_cell.length_a   1.000
_cell.length_b   1.000
_cell.length_c   1.000
_cell.angle_alpha   90.00
_cell.angle_beta   90.00
_cell.angle_gamma   90.00
#
_symmetry.space_group_name_H-M   'P 1'
#
loop_
_entity.id
_entity.type
_entity.pdbx_description
1 polymer ?
#
loop_
_entity_poly.entity_id
_entity_poly.type
_entity_poly.pdbx_seq_one_letter_code
_entity_poly.pdbx_strand_id
1 'polypeptide(L)' 'MGNGAKAASKRDRKDDKTTVAKSQLKSNEKAMDIQCIVCRSTFLSTSRAPALTDHASNKHSKTITECFPNFVPAPAKK' A
#
# COMPACT_ATOMS: atom_id res chain seq x y z
N MET A 1 -39.27 26.48 0.55
CA MET A 1 -38.56 26.11 1.80
C MET A 1 -39.37 25.01 2.47
N GLY A 2 -38.93 23.79 2.79
CA GLY A 2 -37.64 23.13 2.64
C GLY A 2 -37.70 21.73 3.29
N ASN A 3 -37.57 20.66 2.48
CA ASN A 3 -37.20 19.32 2.96
C ASN A 3 -35.69 19.05 2.79
N GLY A 4 -34.91 20.10 2.53
CA GLY A 4 -33.45 20.02 2.41
C GLY A 4 -32.75 19.87 3.77
N ALA A 5 -33.32 20.41 4.84
CA ALA A 5 -32.71 20.39 6.17
C ALA A 5 -32.59 18.98 6.75
N LYS A 6 -33.66 18.15 6.65
CA LYS A 6 -33.60 16.76 7.16
C LYS A 6 -32.68 15.87 6.32
N ALA A 7 -32.58 16.12 5.00
CA ALA A 7 -31.66 15.40 4.13
C ALA A 7 -30.19 15.81 4.36
N ALA A 8 -29.94 17.10 4.62
CA ALA A 8 -28.63 17.62 4.99
C ALA A 8 -28.17 17.06 6.33
N SER A 9 -29.00 17.10 7.38
CA SER A 9 -28.66 16.54 8.69
C SER A 9 -28.43 15.02 8.67
N LYS A 10 -29.04 14.28 7.72
CA LYS A 10 -28.81 12.84 7.57
C LYS A 10 -27.51 12.52 6.82
N ARG A 11 -27.08 13.40 5.91
CA ARG A 11 -25.76 13.29 5.23
C ARG A 11 -24.63 13.69 6.19
N ASP A 12 -24.82 14.78 6.91
CA ASP A 12 -23.90 15.30 7.92
C ASP A 12 -23.67 14.29 9.07
N ARG A 13 -24.72 13.69 9.62
CA ARG A 13 -24.61 12.61 10.61
C ARG A 13 -24.05 11.29 10.07
N LYS A 14 -24.00 11.09 8.75
CA LYS A 14 -23.40 9.89 8.15
C LYS A 14 -21.89 10.07 7.96
N ASP A 15 -21.44 11.29 7.74
CA ASP A 15 -20.02 11.67 7.72
C ASP A 15 -19.40 11.59 9.13
N ASP A 16 -20.14 12.05 10.15
CA ASP A 16 -19.71 11.98 11.56
C ASP A 16 -19.71 10.55 12.13
N LYS A 17 -20.47 9.63 11.51
CA LYS A 17 -20.41 8.19 11.78
C LYS A 17 -19.45 7.49 10.82
N THR A 18 -18.22 7.98 10.72
CA THR A 18 -17.11 7.15 10.28
C THR A 18 -16.83 6.13 11.39
N THR A 19 -17.67 5.10 11.47
CA THR A 19 -17.17 3.81 11.95
C THR A 19 -15.90 3.59 11.16
N VAL A 20 -14.77 3.41 11.85
CA VAL A 20 -13.48 3.15 11.21
C VAL A 20 -13.68 1.88 10.42
N ALA A 21 -14.10 2.01 9.17
CA ALA A 21 -14.22 0.92 8.25
C ALA A 21 -12.78 0.46 8.09
N LYS A 22 -12.44 -0.64 8.76
CA LYS A 22 -11.21 -1.41 8.54
C LYS A 22 -11.32 -1.97 7.12
N SER A 23 -11.27 -1.08 6.13
CA SER A 23 -11.22 -1.45 4.74
C SER A 23 -9.86 -2.07 4.55
N GLN A 24 -9.86 -3.39 4.36
CA GLN A 24 -8.67 -4.17 4.05
C GLN A 24 -7.87 -3.53 2.91
N LEU A 25 -8.55 -2.86 1.97
CA LEU A 25 -7.95 -2.11 0.87
C LEU A 25 -7.07 -0.96 1.38
N LYS A 26 -7.55 -0.19 2.35
CA LYS A 26 -6.81 0.94 2.94
C LYS A 26 -5.61 0.49 3.75
N SER A 27 -5.72 -0.67 4.41
CA SER A 27 -4.58 -1.33 5.06
C SER A 27 -3.57 -1.86 4.04
N ASN A 28 -4.02 -2.33 2.87
CA ASN A 28 -3.16 -2.80 1.80
C ASN A 28 -2.39 -1.66 1.12
N GLU A 29 -3.05 -0.53 0.87
CA GLU A 29 -2.41 0.69 0.35
C GLU A 29 -1.30 1.18 1.27
N LYS A 30 -1.55 1.19 2.59
CA LYS A 30 -0.54 1.54 3.60
C LYS A 30 0.61 0.55 3.69
N ALA A 31 0.41 -0.69 3.27
CA ALA A 31 1.45 -1.69 3.29
C ALA A 31 2.43 -1.56 2.10
N MET A 32 2.24 -0.62 1.16
CA MET A 32 3.15 -0.45 0.01
C MET A 32 4.42 0.35 0.35
N ASP A 33 5.21 -0.12 1.32
CA ASP A 33 6.41 0.60 1.81
C ASP A 33 7.68 0.35 0.97
N ILE A 34 7.73 -0.71 0.16
CA ILE A 34 8.94 -1.06 -0.59
C ILE A 34 8.87 -0.38 -1.95
N GLN A 35 9.86 0.45 -2.29
CA GLN A 35 9.91 1.15 -3.57
C GLN A 35 11.19 0.82 -4.33
N CYS A 36 11.06 0.51 -5.63
CA CYS A 36 12.22 0.38 -6.51
C CYS A 36 12.80 1.76 -6.81
N ILE A 37 14.10 1.96 -6.59
CA ILE A 37 14.73 3.27 -6.81
C ILE A 37 14.87 3.61 -8.31
N VAL A 38 14.84 2.60 -9.18
CA VAL A 38 15.06 2.76 -10.62
C VAL A 38 13.77 3.21 -11.32
N CYS A 39 12.66 2.48 -11.13
CA CYS A 39 11.39 2.76 -11.81
C CYS A 39 10.28 3.29 -10.88
N ARG A 40 10.56 3.47 -9.59
CA ARG A 40 9.62 3.99 -8.58
C ARG A 40 8.36 3.14 -8.37
N SER A 41 8.32 1.92 -8.91
CA SER A 41 7.25 0.96 -8.64
C SER A 41 7.22 0.62 -7.14
N THR A 42 6.03 0.64 -6.56
CA THR A 42 5.78 0.30 -5.17
C THR A 42 5.40 -1.17 -5.03
N PHE A 43 5.79 -1.76 -3.92
CA PHE A 43 5.59 -3.15 -3.56
C PHE A 43 5.10 -3.23 -2.12
N LEU A 44 4.31 -4.27 -1.84
CA LEU A 44 3.85 -4.55 -0.49
C LEU A 44 5.05 -4.87 0.42
N SER A 45 5.02 -4.41 1.67
CA SER A 45 6.01 -4.62 2.72
C SER A 45 6.23 -6.11 3.02
N THR A 46 5.22 -6.95 2.72
CA THR A 46 5.28 -8.41 2.84
C THR A 46 5.91 -9.11 1.63
N SER A 47 6.33 -8.37 0.60
CA SER A 47 6.98 -8.93 -0.60
C SER A 47 8.27 -9.64 -0.21
N ARG A 48 8.46 -10.84 -0.76
CA ARG A 48 9.62 -11.69 -0.47
C ARG A 48 10.74 -11.41 -1.46
N ALA A 49 11.97 -11.73 -1.05
CA ALA A 49 13.17 -11.54 -1.87
C ALA A 49 13.04 -12.08 -3.31
N PRO A 50 12.46 -13.27 -3.59
CA PRO A 50 12.33 -13.77 -4.97
C PRO A 50 11.54 -12.85 -5.89
N ALA A 51 10.45 -12.24 -5.38
CA ALA A 51 9.62 -11.33 -6.18
C ALA A 51 10.34 -10.02 -6.50
N LEU A 52 11.13 -9.50 -5.56
CA LEU A 52 11.92 -8.28 -5.78
C LEU A 52 13.14 -8.54 -6.67
N THR A 53 13.77 -9.71 -6.55
CA THR A 53 14.83 -10.16 -7.46
C THR A 53 14.31 -10.33 -8.88
N ASP A 54 13.12 -10.92 -9.07
CA ASP A 54 12.49 -11.04 -10.38
C ASP A 54 12.29 -9.66 -11.02
N HIS A 55 11.78 -8.69 -10.24
CA HIS A 55 11.64 -7.32 -10.71
C HIS A 55 13.00 -6.72 -11.12
N ALA A 56 14.01 -6.82 -10.25
CA ALA A 56 15.32 -6.25 -10.49
C ALA A 56 15.99 -6.85 -11.75
N SER A 57 15.93 -8.18 -11.90
CA SER A 57 16.54 -8.91 -13.01
C SER A 57 15.78 -8.73 -14.33
N ASN A 58 14.44 -8.84 -14.33
CA ASN A 58 13.64 -8.79 -15.56
C ASN A 58 13.37 -7.38 -16.06
N LYS A 59 13.28 -6.37 -15.17
CA LYS A 59 12.99 -4.99 -15.58
C LYS A 59 14.23 -4.14 -15.75
N HIS A 60 15.25 -4.38 -14.93
CA HIS A 60 16.43 -3.52 -14.89
C HIS A 60 17.73 -4.26 -15.16
N SER A 61 17.70 -5.59 -15.30
CA SER A 61 18.90 -6.44 -15.39
C SER A 61 19.91 -6.14 -14.28
N LYS A 62 19.40 -5.82 -13.08
CA LYS A 62 20.16 -5.44 -11.88
C LYS A 62 19.92 -6.41 -10.75
N THR A 63 20.76 -6.33 -9.73
CA THR A 63 20.57 -7.08 -8.50
C THR A 63 19.57 -6.41 -7.57
N ILE A 64 19.04 -7.19 -6.62
CA ILE A 64 18.10 -6.69 -5.60
C ILE A 64 18.68 -5.53 -4.78
N THR A 65 19.99 -5.55 -4.50
CA THR A 65 20.68 -4.51 -3.72
C THR A 65 20.76 -3.18 -4.47
N GLU A 66 20.81 -3.22 -5.80
CA GLU A 66 20.84 -2.00 -6.62
C GLU A 66 19.45 -1.40 -6.84
N CYS A 67 18.39 -2.23 -6.91
CA CYS A 67 17.02 -1.72 -7.08
C CYS A 67 16.34 -1.38 -5.75
N PHE A 68 16.68 -2.10 -4.68
CA PHE A 68 16.05 -2.00 -3.36
C PHE A 68 17.12 -1.94 -2.26
N PRO A 69 17.89 -0.84 -2.15
CA PRO A 69 19.00 -0.72 -1.21
C PRO A 69 18.58 -0.82 0.26
N ASN A 70 17.32 -0.49 0.56
CA ASN A 70 16.76 -0.54 1.92
C ASN A 70 16.02 -1.85 2.23
N PHE A 71 16.01 -2.82 1.30
CA PHE A 71 15.33 -4.09 1.53
C PHE A 71 16.17 -5.01 2.42
N VAL A 72 15.70 -5.23 3.65
CA VAL A 72 16.26 -6.22 4.56
C VAL A 72 15.44 -7.51 4.44
N PRO A 73 16.02 -8.63 3.99
CA PRO A 73 15.29 -9.89 3.92
C PRO A 73 14.88 -10.31 5.33
N ALA A 74 13.58 -10.50 5.56
CA ALA A 74 13.10 -11.11 6.80
C ALA A 74 13.77 -12.48 6.97
N PRO A 75 14.28 -12.83 8.18
CA PRO A 75 15.01 -14.07 8.38
C PRO A 75 14.12 -15.24 7.95
N ALA A 76 14.61 -16.05 7.02
CA ALA A 76 13.94 -17.28 6.62
C ALA A 76 13.80 -18.15 7.87
N LYS A 77 12.58 -18.24 8.41
CA LYS A 77 12.28 -19.24 9.42
C LYS A 77 12.44 -20.59 8.73
N LYS A 78 13.54 -21.28 9.07
CA LYS A 78 13.79 -22.67 8.72
C LYS A 78 12.71 -23.56 9.33
#